data_AF-A0A969DIC1-F1
#
_entry.id   AF-A0A969DIC1-F1
#
_cell.length_a   1.000
_cell.length_b   1.000
_cell.length_c   1.000
_cell.angle_alpha   90.00
_cell.angle_beta   90.00
_cell.angle_gamma   90.00
#
_symmetry.space_group_name_H-M   'P 1'
#
loop_
_entity.id
_entity.type
_entity.pdbx_description
1 polymer ?
#
loop_
_entity_poly.entity_id
_entity_poly.type
_entity_poly.pdbx_seq_one_letter_code
_entity_poly.pdbx_strand_id
1 'polypeptide(L)' 'MSYLRFARTGSLEPFLNQNDVDEEIGFEVTLAAQWRPNLTNNFQVAGGLSVLFPGRGFGDLYESRDPLYSLFLQLTVTY' A
#
# COMPACT_ATOMS: atom_id res chain seq x y z
N MET A 1 -4.63 9.15 -3.29
CA MET A 1 -4.44 8.23 -4.42
C MET A 1 -2.98 8.26 -4.80
N SER A 2 -2.36 7.10 -4.97
CA SER A 2 -0.94 6.93 -5.27
C SER A 2 -0.76 5.93 -6.40
N TYR A 3 0.34 6.03 -7.15
CA TYR A 3 0.73 5.07 -8.18
C TYR A 3 2.04 4.40 -7.76
N LEU A 4 2.08 3.07 -7.80
CA LEU A 4 3.18 2.25 -7.32
C LEU A 4 3.83 1.51 -8.50
N ARG A 5 5.17 1.49 -8.50
CA ARG A 5 6.01 0.82 -9.49
C ARG A 5 7.28 0.33 -8.82
N PHE A 6 7.79 -0.83 -9.22
CA PHE A 6 9.11 -1.30 -8.84
C PHE A 6 10.19 -0.40 -9.45
N ALA A 7 11.26 -0.12 -8.69
CA ALA A 7 12.40 0.61 -9.21
C ALA A 7 13.22 -0.22 -10.21
N ARG A 8 13.21 -1.55 -10.03
CA ARG A 8 13.81 -2.54 -10.93
C ARG A 8 13.24 -3.92 -10.61
N THR A 9 12.89 -4.72 -11.62
CA THR A 9 12.37 -6.09 -11.45
C THR A 9 13.41 -7.18 -11.69
N GLY A 10 14.62 -6.85 -12.16
CA GLY A 10 15.66 -7.84 -12.49
C GLY A 10 16.14 -8.72 -11.33
N SER A 11 15.90 -8.32 -10.07
CA SER A 11 16.14 -9.20 -8.92
C SER A 11 15.04 -10.23 -8.70
N LEU A 12 13.82 -10.00 -9.20
CA LEU A 12 12.65 -10.88 -9.03
C LEU A 12 12.57 -11.95 -10.12
N GLU A 13 13.02 -11.62 -11.34
CA GLU A 13 13.10 -12.54 -12.49
C GLU A 13 13.69 -13.93 -12.17
N PRO A 14 14.89 -14.04 -11.52
CA PRO A 14 15.47 -15.34 -11.21
C PRO A 14 14.68 -16.12 -10.14
N PHE A 15 13.92 -15.46 -9.26
CA PHE A 15 13.11 -16.13 -8.24
C PHE A 15 11.79 -16.66 -8.81
N LEU A 16 11.24 -15.96 -9.81
CA LEU A 16 9.98 -16.30 -10.46
C LEU A 16 10.19 -17.22 -11.67
N ASN A 17 11.44 -17.37 -12.12
CA ASN A 17 11.80 -18.05 -13.37
C ASN A 17 11.02 -17.50 -14.59
N GLN A 18 10.76 -16.18 -14.57
CA GLN A 18 10.12 -15.45 -15.66
C GLN A 18 11.02 -14.29 -16.10
N ASN A 19 11.07 -14.04 -17.40
CA ASN A 19 11.79 -12.89 -17.95
C ASN A 19 10.78 -11.75 -18.19
N ASP A 20 11.23 -10.50 -18.10
CA ASP A 20 10.43 -9.30 -18.41
C ASP A 20 9.22 -9.12 -17.47
N VAL A 21 9.47 -9.28 -16.17
CA VAL A 21 8.46 -8.94 -15.13
C VAL A 21 8.17 -7.45 -15.24
N ASP A 22 6.90 -7.10 -15.51
CA ASP A 22 6.47 -5.70 -15.60
C ASP A 22 6.74 -4.98 -14.26
N GLU A 23 7.21 -3.74 -14.34
CA GLU A 23 7.52 -2.95 -13.15
C GLU A 23 6.26 -2.39 -12.49
N GLU A 24 5.12 -2.41 -13.17
CA GLU A 24 3.84 -1.88 -12.71
C GLU A 24 3.29 -2.65 -11.49
N ILE A 25 3.20 -1.99 -10.33
CA ILE A 25 2.53 -2.56 -9.15
C ILE A 25 1.04 -2.27 -9.21
N GLY A 26 0.65 -1.04 -9.57
CA GLY A 26 -0.74 -0.60 -9.66
C GLY A 26 -1.01 0.72 -8.97
N PHE A 27 -2.27 1.02 -8.66
CA PHE A 27 -2.65 2.26 -7.96
C PHE A 27 -3.33 1.98 -6.62
N GLU A 28 -3.03 2.80 -5.62
CA GLU A 28 -3.58 2.71 -4.28
C GLU A 28 -4.50 3.90 -4.00
N VAL A 29 -5.66 3.60 -3.40
CA VAL A 29 -6.59 4.59 -2.86
C VAL A 29 -6.70 4.40 -1.35
N THR A 30 -6.31 5.44 -0.61
CA THR A 30 -6.37 5.46 0.85
C THR A 30 -7.39 6.49 1.31
N LEU A 31 -8.27 6.09 2.22
CA LEU A 31 -9.19 6.96 2.95
C LEU A 31 -8.83 6.88 4.43
N ALA A 32 -8.50 8.03 5.02
CA ALA A 32 -8.07 8.13 6.40
C ALA A 32 -8.78 9.27 7.11
N ALA A 33 -9.06 9.06 8.39
CA ALA A 33 -9.59 10.06 9.30
C ALA A 33 -8.66 10.17 10.51
N GLN A 34 -8.50 11.40 11.00
CA GLN A 34 -7.73 11.69 12.20
C GLN A 34 -8.61 12.48 13.17
N TRP A 35 -8.62 12.04 14.43
CA TRP A 35 -9.27 12.70 15.54
C TRP A 35 -8.25 13.18 16.57
N ARG A 36 -8.37 14.46 16.94
CA ARG A 36 -7.48 15.16 17.87
C ARG A 36 -8.29 15.80 19.00
N PRO A 37 -8.60 15.06 20.07
CA PRO A 37 -9.33 15.62 21.20
C PRO A 37 -8.52 16.74 21.88
N ASN A 38 -9.23 17.78 22.31
CA ASN A 38 -8.72 18.92 23.11
C ASN A 38 -7.69 19.85 22.45
N LEU A 39 -7.42 19.76 21.14
CA LEU A 39 -6.44 20.59 20.40
C LEU A 39 -5.00 20.55 20.97
N THR A 40 -4.75 19.75 21.99
CA THR A 40 -3.45 19.43 22.55
C THR A 40 -2.85 18.25 21.79
N ASN A 41 -1.57 18.31 21.46
CA ASN A 41 -0.88 17.24 20.72
C ASN A 41 -0.65 15.96 21.53
N ASN A 42 -1.09 15.93 22.78
CA ASN A 42 -0.88 14.85 23.73
C ASN A 42 -1.60 13.56 23.33
N PHE A 43 -2.69 13.64 22.57
CA PHE A 43 -3.48 12.48 22.16
C PHE A 43 -4.01 12.63 20.74
N GLN A 44 -3.57 11.74 19.85
CA GLN A 44 -4.03 11.71 18.46
C GLN A 44 -4.41 10.29 18.07
N VAL A 45 -5.59 10.15 17.49
CA VAL A 45 -6.10 8.89 16.96
C VAL A 45 -6.21 9.05 15.46
N ALA A 46 -5.60 8.18 14.68
CA ALA A 46 -5.78 8.13 13.24
C ALA A 46 -6.18 6.72 12.84
N GLY A 47 -6.97 6.62 11.78
CA GLY A 47 -7.39 5.35 11.24
C GLY A 47 -7.81 5.48 9.79
N GLY A 48 -7.81 4.37 9.07
CA GLY A 48 -8.18 4.40 7.68
C GLY A 48 -8.20 3.03 7.03
N LEU A 49 -8.60 3.07 5.77
CA LEU A 49 -8.62 1.93 4.87
C LEU A 49 -7.88 2.29 3.57
N SER A 50 -7.13 1.32 3.06
CA SER A 50 -6.44 1.38 1.78
C SER A 50 -6.95 0.27 0.88
N VAL A 51 -7.11 0.58 -0.41
CA VAL A 51 -7.37 -0.39 -1.47
C VAL A 51 -6.28 -0.24 -2.53
N LEU A 52 -5.54 -1.31 -2.77
CA LEU A 52 -4.59 -1.42 -3.87
C LEU A 52 -5.26 -2.18 -5.02
N PHE A 53 -5.23 -1.58 -6.20
CA PHE A 53 -5.66 -2.20 -7.45
C PHE A 53 -4.42 -2.67 -8.20
N PRO A 54 -4.16 -3.99 -8.27
CA PRO A 54 -2.97 -4.52 -8.91
C PRO A 54 -2.89 -4.20 -10.41
N GLY A 55 -1.71 -3.77 -10.84
CA GLY A 55 -1.32 -3.71 -12.24
C GLY A 55 -0.75 -5.03 -12.73
N ARG A 56 -0.15 -5.01 -13.92
CA ARG A 56 0.34 -6.23 -14.59
C ARG A 56 1.47 -6.90 -13.82
N GLY A 57 2.49 -6.15 -13.41
CA GLY A 57 3.64 -6.68 -12.69
C GLY A 57 3.28 -7.34 -11.36
N PHE A 58 2.37 -6.73 -10.59
CA PHE A 58 1.89 -7.35 -9.35
C PHE A 58 1.03 -8.58 -9.60
N GLY A 59 0.19 -8.56 -10.64
CA GLY A 59 -0.62 -9.71 -11.04
C GLY A 59 0.22 -10.91 -11.49
N ASP A 60 1.33 -10.66 -12.17
CA ASP A 60 2.26 -11.70 -12.61
C ASP A 60 3.01 -12.33 -11.42
N LEU A 61 3.27 -11.55 -10.36
CA LEU A 61 3.92 -12.03 -9.13
C LEU A 61 3.04 -12.93 -8.26
N TYR A 62 1.76 -12.58 -8.13
CA TYR A 62 0.84 -13.22 -7.19
C TYR A 62 -0.20 -14.11 -7.88
N GLU A 63 -0.13 -14.26 -9.21
CA GLU A 63 -1.11 -14.96 -10.06
C GLU A 63 -2.56 -14.49 -9.82
N SER A 64 -2.75 -13.30 -9.25
CA SER A 64 -4.04 -12.71 -8.93
C SER A 64 -4.01 -11.20 -9.13
N ARG A 65 -5.11 -10.68 -9.67
CA ARG A 65 -5.36 -9.23 -9.83
C ARG A 65 -6.46 -8.75 -8.90
N ASP A 66 -6.76 -9.51 -7.85
CA ASP A 66 -7.79 -9.15 -6.90
C ASP A 66 -7.38 -7.90 -6.11
N PRO A 67 -8.30 -6.96 -5.85
CA PRO A 67 -7.99 -5.79 -5.04
C PRO A 67 -7.53 -6.19 -3.63
N LEU A 68 -6.43 -5.58 -3.16
CA LEU A 68 -5.93 -5.80 -1.81
C LEU A 68 -6.47 -4.72 -0.88
N TYR A 69 -7.04 -5.14 0.25
CA TYR A 69 -7.60 -4.26 1.26
C TYR A 69 -6.68 -4.22 2.48
N SER A 70 -6.42 -3.03 3.01
CA SER A 70 -5.66 -2.83 4.24
C SER A 70 -6.42 -1.89 5.17
N LEU A 71 -6.38 -2.19 6.46
CA LEU A 71 -6.94 -1.38 7.53
C LEU A 71 -5.83 -0.98 8.49
N PHE A 72 -5.82 0.27 8.91
CA PHE A 72 -4.85 0.74 9.89
C PHE A 72 -5.51 1.56 10.98
N LEU A 73 -4.93 1.47 12.18
CA LEU A 73 -5.25 2.28 13.34
C LEU A 73 -3.93 2.71 13.98
N GLN A 74 -3.80 4.00 14.26
CA GLN A 74 -2.63 4.61 14.87
C GLN A 74 -3.06 5.41 16.08
N LEU A 75 -2.37 5.19 17.20
CA LEU A 75 -2.53 5.94 18.44
C LEU A 75 -1.20 6.61 18.75
N THR A 76 -1.21 7.92 18.93
CA THR A 76 -0.04 8.70 19.34
C THR A 76 -0.34 9.38 20.66
N VAL A 77 0.49 9.06 21.66
CA VAL A 77 0.43 9.64 23.00
C VAL A 77 1.75 10.35 23.26
N THR A 78 1.68 11.60 23.70
CA THR A 78 2.85 12.40 24.06
C THR A 78 2.69 12.88 25.50
N TYR A 79 3.69 12.58 26.34
CA TYR A 79 3.74 12.90 27.77
C TYR A 79 4.89 13.85 28.08
#